data_AF-A0A9N9D793-F1
#
_entry.id   AF-A0A9N9D793-F1
#
_cell.length_a   1.000
_cell.length_b   1.000
_cell.length_c   1.000
_cell.angle_alpha   90.00
_cell.angle_beta   90.00
_cell.angle_gamma   90.00
#
_symmetry.space_group_name_H-M   'P 1'
#
loop_
_entity.id
_entity.type
_entity.pdbx_description
1 polymer ?
#
loop_
_entity_poly.entity_id
_entity_poly.type
_entity_poly.pdbx_seq_one_letter_code
_entity_poly.pdbx_strand_id
1 'polypeptide(L)'
;VVIDTAKNVAKIADAASSFIPVLDAIAKLINEIVSIYEKSEFNKNMCSRLVDRVIMAECEIKRLRLIKKQYEGKFQEQEYYNSLQKFKATLEKIKRFVDEFSNMKSINKTFRASDIKEKFVSLADEFDTAMRHLNFSTVIDFEKQRKLDHDELIISIIEIKEVT
;
A
#
# COMPACT_ATOMS: atom_id res chain seq x y z
N VAL A 1 8.09 37.60 22.33
CA VAL A 1 8.70 37.09 21.08
C VAL A 1 9.42 35.74 21.30
N VAL A 2 10.35 35.61 22.25
CA VAL A 2 11.16 34.38 22.47
C VAL A 2 10.35 33.17 22.99
N ILE A 3 9.30 33.40 23.79
CA ILE A 3 8.50 32.35 24.42
C ILE A 3 7.60 31.63 23.38
N ASP A 4 7.04 32.36 22.42
CA ASP A 4 6.24 31.77 21.34
C ASP A 4 7.08 30.98 20.35
N THR A 5 8.34 31.40 20.12
CA THR A 5 9.28 30.66 19.27
C THR A 5 9.64 29.32 19.91
N ALA A 6 9.94 29.29 21.21
CA ALA A 6 10.24 28.05 21.93
C ALA A 6 9.04 27.07 21.98
N LYS A 7 7.82 27.58 22.22
CA LYS A 7 6.60 26.77 22.19
C LYS A 7 6.31 26.17 20.81
N ASN A 8 6.55 26.94 19.75
CA ASN A 8 6.39 26.44 18.38
C ASN A 8 7.45 25.38 18.04
N VAL A 9 8.71 25.58 18.42
CA VAL A 9 9.77 24.58 18.22
C VAL A 9 9.46 23.26 18.96
N ALA A 10 8.94 23.33 20.18
CA ALA A 10 8.54 22.14 20.94
C ALA A 10 7.36 21.39 20.28
N LYS A 11 6.32 22.10 19.84
CA LYS A 11 5.20 21.49 19.09
C LYS A 11 5.63 20.87 17.75
N ILE A 12 6.59 21.50 17.07
CA ILE A 12 7.17 20.99 15.83
C ILE A 12 7.94 19.68 16.10
N ALA A 13 8.74 19.64 17.17
CA ALA A 13 9.47 18.45 17.56
C ALA A 13 8.54 17.28 17.95
N ASP A 14 7.46 17.55 18.71
CA ASP A 14 6.47 16.54 19.10
C ASP A 14 5.72 15.97 17.88
N ALA A 15 5.30 16.81 16.93
CA ALA A 15 4.60 16.35 15.74
C ALA A 15 5.48 15.48 14.83
N ALA A 16 6.73 15.91 14.59
CA ALA A 16 7.71 15.13 13.82
C ALA A 16 8.02 13.77 14.47
N SER A 17 7.98 13.69 15.81
CA SER A 17 8.21 12.45 16.56
C SER A 17 7.10 11.41 16.37
N SER A 18 5.85 11.82 16.13
CA SER A 18 4.69 10.92 16.03
C SER A 18 4.50 10.27 14.64
N PHE A 19 5.06 10.89 13.61
CA PHE A 19 4.78 10.56 12.21
C PHE A 19 5.85 9.69 11.55
N ILE A 20 7.12 9.92 11.90
CA ILE A 20 8.26 9.13 11.41
C ILE A 20 8.07 7.63 11.68
N PRO A 21 7.61 7.18 12.87
CA PRO A 21 7.34 5.77 13.12
C PRO A 21 6.32 5.16 12.17
N VAL A 22 5.31 5.93 11.74
CA VAL A 22 4.28 5.47 10.81
C VAL A 22 4.86 5.28 9.40
N LEU A 23 5.66 6.24 8.92
CA LEU A 23 6.33 6.11 7.63
C LEU A 23 7.33 4.95 7.61
N ASP A 24 8.06 4.74 8.70
CA ASP A 24 9.01 3.63 8.81
C ASP A 24 8.29 2.28 8.83
N ALA A 25 7.15 2.19 9.52
CA ALA A 25 6.29 1.01 9.49
C ALA A 25 5.73 0.74 8.09
N ILE A 26 5.31 1.78 7.37
CA ILE A 26 4.84 1.66 5.97
C ILE A 26 5.97 1.17 5.07
N ALA A 27 7.16 1.78 5.14
CA ALA A 27 8.32 1.37 4.33
C ALA A 27 8.71 -0.09 4.61
N LYS A 28 8.67 -0.51 5.88
CA LYS A 28 8.89 -1.91 6.26
C LYS A 28 7.84 -2.84 5.66
N LEU A 29 6.56 -2.48 5.72
CA LEU A 29 5.47 -3.28 5.13
C LEU A 29 5.64 -3.45 3.62
N ILE A 30 6.01 -2.38 2.91
CA ILE A 30 6.30 -2.43 1.47
C ILE A 30 7.39 -3.47 1.17
N ASN A 31 8.52 -3.40 1.88
CA ASN A 31 9.62 -4.35 1.70
C ASN A 31 9.22 -5.80 2.02
N GLU A 32 8.39 -6.00 3.04
CA GLU A 32 7.87 -7.32 3.39
C GLU A 32 6.96 -7.88 2.28
N ILE A 33 6.06 -7.07 1.72
CA ILE A 33 5.19 -7.48 0.61
C ILE A 33 6.01 -7.91 -0.60
N VAL A 34 6.99 -7.09 -1.01
CA VAL A 34 7.88 -7.39 -2.14
C VAL A 34 8.66 -8.67 -1.87
N SER A 35 9.21 -8.85 -0.66
CA SER A 35 9.99 -10.05 -0.31
C SER A 35 9.14 -11.33 -0.31
N ILE A 36 7.89 -11.27 0.15
CA ILE A 36 6.97 -12.43 0.10
C ILE A 36 6.71 -12.82 -1.36
N TYR A 37 6.44 -11.83 -2.21
CA TYR A 37 6.19 -12.07 -3.63
C TYR A 37 7.42 -12.66 -4.35
N GLU A 38 8.61 -12.10 -4.15
CA GLU A 38 9.85 -12.58 -4.78
C GLU A 38 10.23 -14.01 -4.37
N LYS A 39 9.89 -14.42 -3.14
CA LYS A 39 10.16 -15.78 -2.63
C LYS A 39 9.08 -16.79 -3.01
N SER A 40 7.99 -16.35 -3.63
CA SER A 40 6.88 -17.21 -4.04
C SER A 40 7.25 -18.07 -5.25
N GLU A 41 7.15 -19.39 -5.12
CA GLU A 41 7.27 -20.30 -6.27
C GLU A 41 6.00 -20.33 -7.16
N PHE A 42 4.88 -19.79 -6.67
CA PHE A 42 3.63 -19.64 -7.42
C PHE A 42 3.50 -18.19 -7.88
N ASN A 43 3.97 -17.92 -9.08
CA ASN A 43 3.81 -16.63 -9.70
C ASN A 43 2.39 -16.54 -10.30
N LYS A 44 1.39 -16.31 -9.45
CA LYS A 44 0.03 -15.98 -9.90
C LYS A 44 0.04 -14.52 -10.29
N ASN A 45 0.14 -14.28 -11.59
CA ASN A 45 -0.08 -13.03 -12.33
C ASN A 45 -0.79 -11.91 -11.53
N MET A 46 -1.93 -12.17 -10.90
CA MET A 46 -2.67 -11.23 -10.04
C MET A 46 -1.86 -10.61 -8.87
N CYS A 47 -1.02 -11.37 -8.15
CA CYS A 47 -0.20 -10.82 -7.06
C CYS A 47 0.81 -9.80 -7.56
N SER A 48 1.31 -9.99 -8.80
CA SER A 48 2.27 -9.07 -9.41
C SER A 48 1.71 -7.65 -9.54
N ARG A 49 0.40 -7.51 -9.79
CA ARG A 49 -0.26 -6.21 -9.94
C ARG A 49 -0.43 -5.46 -8.63
N LEU A 50 -0.79 -6.14 -7.55
CA LEU A 50 -0.83 -5.51 -6.24
C LEU A 50 0.58 -5.13 -5.76
N VAL A 51 1.58 -5.97 -6.03
CA VAL A 51 2.98 -5.69 -5.68
C VAL A 51 3.52 -4.51 -6.47
N ASP A 52 3.22 -4.41 -7.78
CA ASP A 52 3.58 -3.28 -8.62
C ASP A 52 3.04 -1.96 -8.05
N ARG A 53 1.75 -1.94 -7.68
CA ARG A 53 1.12 -0.78 -7.00
C ARG A 53 1.84 -0.42 -5.70
N VAL A 54 2.18 -1.41 -4.88
CA VAL A 54 2.91 -1.21 -3.62
C VAL A 54 4.30 -0.60 -3.85
N ILE A 55 5.00 -1.03 -4.91
CA ILE A 55 6.30 -0.46 -5.32
C ILE A 55 6.13 1.00 -5.74
N MET A 56 5.07 1.35 -6.49
CA MET A 56 4.81 2.75 -6.87
C MET A 56 4.66 3.66 -5.66
N ALA A 57 4.00 3.18 -4.59
CA ALA A 57 3.89 3.95 -3.35
C ALA A 57 5.22 4.09 -2.59
N GLU A 58 6.18 3.18 -2.78
CA GLU A 58 7.51 3.28 -2.15
C GLU A 58 8.21 4.60 -2.52
N CYS A 59 8.10 5.02 -3.78
CA CYS A 59 8.65 6.29 -4.27
C CYS A 59 8.09 7.49 -3.50
N GLU A 60 6.78 7.51 -3.26
CA GLU A 60 6.10 8.59 -2.54
C GLU A 60 6.45 8.60 -1.06
N ILE A 61 6.56 7.42 -0.43
CA ILE A 61 7.02 7.30 0.96
C ILE A 61 8.47 7.77 1.11
N LYS A 62 9.36 7.40 0.18
CA LYS A 62 10.74 7.91 0.13
C LYS A 62 10.76 9.43 -0.01
N ARG A 63 9.96 9.99 -0.93
CA ARG A 63 9.83 11.43 -1.13
C ARG A 63 9.37 12.14 0.15
N LEU A 64 8.32 11.65 0.80
CA LEU A 64 7.79 12.21 2.06
C LEU A 64 8.86 12.23 3.16
N ARG A 65 9.69 11.17 3.28
CA ARG A 65 10.79 11.14 4.26
C ARG A 65 11.83 12.22 4.01
N LEU A 66 12.11 12.56 2.75
CA LEU A 66 13.07 13.60 2.36
C LEU A 66 12.55 15.01 2.63
N ILE A 67 11.28 15.26 2.27
CA ILE A 67 10.66 16.59 2.41
C ILE A 67 9.98 16.79 3.77
N LYS A 68 10.21 15.88 4.73
CA LYS A 68 9.47 15.84 5.99
C LYS A 68 9.47 17.16 6.76
N LYS A 69 10.58 17.90 6.73
CA LYS A 69 10.72 19.23 7.36
C LYS A 69 9.81 20.30 6.73
N GLN A 70 9.44 20.13 5.46
CA GLN A 70 8.59 21.06 4.70
C GLN A 70 7.09 20.73 4.86
N TYR A 71 6.74 19.54 5.37
CA TYR A 71 5.37 19.05 5.53
C TYR A 71 4.94 18.99 7.01
N GLU A 72 5.75 19.51 7.93
CA GLU A 72 5.50 19.50 9.38
C GLU A 72 4.10 20.05 9.76
N GLY A 73 3.60 21.06 9.03
CA GLY A 73 2.23 21.57 9.22
C GLY A 73 1.13 20.63 8.73
N LYS A 74 1.29 19.99 7.56
CA LYS A 74 0.32 19.00 7.05
C LYS A 74 0.28 17.73 7.89
N PHE A 75 1.40 17.35 8.50
CA PHE A 75 1.44 16.19 9.40
C PHE A 75 0.78 16.44 10.76
N GLN A 76 0.52 17.71 11.11
CA GLN A 76 -0.30 18.09 12.26
C GLN A 76 -1.80 18.01 11.96
N GLU A 77 -2.19 17.87 10.69
CA GLU A 77 -3.58 17.65 10.30
C GLU A 77 -3.96 16.21 10.64
N GLN A 78 -4.83 16.06 11.64
CA GLN A 78 -5.32 14.76 12.09
C GLN A 78 -5.90 13.92 10.93
N GLU A 79 -6.52 14.57 9.95
CA GLU A 79 -7.06 13.92 8.76
C GLU A 79 -5.97 13.30 7.88
N TYR A 80 -4.84 13.99 7.71
CA TYR A 80 -3.70 13.47 6.97
C TYR A 80 -3.04 12.29 7.69
N TYR A 81 -2.86 12.41 9.01
CA TYR A 81 -2.36 11.30 9.84
C TYR A 81 -3.27 10.07 9.74
N ASN A 82 -4.59 10.26 9.86
CA ASN A 82 -5.57 9.20 9.73
C ASN A 82 -5.53 8.56 8.33
N SER A 83 -5.27 9.35 7.29
CA SER A 83 -5.12 8.84 5.92
C SER A 83 -3.88 7.92 5.79
N LEU A 84 -2.78 8.23 6.47
CA LEU A 84 -1.61 7.33 6.49
C LEU A 84 -1.84 6.06 7.30
N GLN A 85 -2.58 6.14 8.40
CA GLN A 85 -2.98 4.95 9.15
C GLN A 85 -3.87 4.05 8.30
N LYS A 86 -4.82 4.62 7.56
CA LYS A 86 -5.64 3.87 6.59
C LYS A 86 -4.78 3.24 5.49
N PHE A 87 -3.84 3.99 4.93
CA PHE A 87 -2.92 3.47 3.92
C PHE A 87 -2.08 2.29 4.46
N LYS A 88 -1.53 2.43 5.67
CA LYS A 88 -0.83 1.35 6.37
C LYS A 88 -1.72 0.11 6.55
N ALA A 89 -2.97 0.28 6.97
CA ALA A 89 -3.92 -0.82 7.13
C ALA A 89 -4.25 -1.50 5.79
N THR A 90 -4.35 -0.74 4.69
CA THR A 90 -4.52 -1.30 3.34
C THR A 90 -3.30 -2.14 2.93
N LEU A 91 -2.08 -1.66 3.19
CA LEU A 91 -0.86 -2.44 2.94
C LEU A 91 -0.82 -3.73 3.76
N GLU A 92 -1.25 -3.72 5.02
CA GLU A 92 -1.37 -4.93 5.84
C GLU A 92 -2.36 -5.95 5.26
N LYS A 93 -3.49 -5.49 4.69
CA LYS A 93 -4.43 -6.36 3.98
C LYS A 93 -3.82 -6.94 2.70
N ILE A 94 -3.11 -6.11 1.92
CA ILE A 94 -2.41 -6.56 0.70
C ILE A 94 -1.34 -7.60 1.05
N LYS A 95 -0.56 -7.38 2.10
CA LYS A 95 0.44 -8.35 2.57
C LYS A 95 -0.17 -9.71 2.88
N ARG A 96 -1.29 -9.74 3.62
CA ARG A 96 -2.00 -10.99 3.92
C ARG A 96 -2.49 -11.68 2.65
N PHE A 97 -3.03 -10.90 1.71
CA PHE A 97 -3.45 -11.44 0.42
C PHE A 97 -2.28 -12.03 -0.37
N VAL A 98 -1.16 -11.31 -0.52
CA VAL A 98 0.02 -11.84 -1.21
C VAL A 98 0.54 -13.11 -0.53
N ASP A 99 0.63 -13.13 0.80
CA ASP A 99 1.07 -14.31 1.56
C ASP A 99 0.14 -15.53 1.41
N GLU A 100 -1.18 -15.32 1.45
CA GLU A 100 -2.17 -16.37 1.19
C GLU A 100 -2.00 -16.96 -0.23
N PHE A 101 -1.77 -16.12 -1.23
CA PHE A 101 -1.67 -16.54 -2.63
C PHE A 101 -0.32 -17.16 -3.00
N SER A 102 0.77 -16.63 -2.45
CA SER A 102 2.11 -17.17 -2.64
C SER A 102 2.28 -18.59 -2.10
N ASN A 103 1.49 -18.95 -1.08
CA ASN A 103 1.50 -20.28 -0.46
C ASN A 103 0.41 -21.23 -1.01
N MET A 104 -0.18 -20.95 -2.18
CA MET A 104 -1.34 -21.70 -2.72
C MET A 104 -1.12 -23.18 -3.02
N LYS A 105 0.13 -23.69 -3.06
CA LYS A 105 0.43 -25.15 -3.04
C LYS A 105 -0.28 -25.88 -1.87
N SER A 106 -0.62 -25.14 -0.81
CA SER A 106 -1.24 -25.62 0.44
C SER A 106 -2.77 -25.43 0.48
N ILE A 107 -3.36 -24.64 -0.42
CA ILE A 107 -4.76 -24.20 -0.33
C ILE A 107 -5.65 -25.15 -1.14
N ASN A 108 -6.04 -26.24 -0.49
CA ASN A 108 -7.11 -27.13 -0.93
C ASN A 108 -8.42 -26.37 -1.20
N LYS A 109 -8.95 -26.42 -2.43
CA LYS A 109 -10.37 -26.40 -2.85
C LYS A 109 -11.36 -25.33 -2.31
N THR A 110 -10.99 -24.41 -1.41
CA THR A 110 -11.95 -23.53 -0.73
C THR A 110 -12.14 -22.15 -1.34
N PHE A 111 -11.23 -21.66 -2.17
CA PHE A 111 -11.38 -20.34 -2.79
C PHE A 111 -12.03 -20.43 -4.16
N ARG A 112 -13.22 -19.82 -4.31
CA ARG A 112 -13.82 -19.63 -5.62
C ARG A 112 -13.11 -18.48 -6.33
N ALA A 113 -12.86 -18.62 -7.63
CA ALA A 113 -12.25 -17.56 -8.43
C ALA A 113 -13.02 -16.22 -8.35
N SER A 114 -14.34 -16.25 -8.09
CA SER A 114 -15.15 -15.05 -7.79
C SER A 114 -14.66 -14.31 -6.55
N ASP A 115 -14.43 -15.03 -5.46
CA ASP A 115 -14.10 -14.46 -4.15
C ASP A 115 -12.70 -13.84 -4.20
N ILE A 116 -11.80 -14.49 -4.94
CA ILE A 116 -10.45 -14.00 -5.24
C ILE A 116 -10.52 -12.68 -6.01
N LYS A 117 -11.34 -12.65 -7.07
CA LYS A 117 -11.55 -11.47 -7.91
C LYS A 117 -12.09 -10.30 -7.09
N GLU A 118 -13.11 -10.54 -6.29
CA GLU A 118 -13.74 -9.53 -5.44
C GLU A 118 -12.76 -8.97 -4.41
N LYS A 119 -11.98 -9.85 -3.74
CA LYS A 119 -10.96 -9.43 -2.77
C LYS A 119 -9.86 -8.59 -3.44
N PHE A 120 -9.40 -8.99 -4.62
CA PHE A 120 -8.41 -8.21 -5.39
C PHE A 120 -8.95 -6.82 -5.75
N VAL A 121 -10.14 -6.75 -6.36
CA VAL A 121 -10.74 -5.48 -6.81
C VAL A 121 -10.96 -4.55 -5.61
N SER A 122 -11.45 -5.08 -4.49
CA SER A 122 -11.63 -4.31 -3.26
C SER A 122 -10.29 -3.76 -2.72
N LEU A 123 -9.22 -4.56 -2.72
CA LEU A 123 -7.91 -4.10 -2.26
C LEU A 123 -7.31 -3.04 -3.17
N ALA A 124 -7.46 -3.18 -4.49
CA ALA A 124 -7.00 -2.19 -5.46
C ALA A 124 -7.74 -0.84 -5.30
N ASP A 125 -9.06 -0.86 -5.07
CA ASP A 125 -9.84 0.35 -4.85
C ASP A 125 -9.54 1.03 -3.50
N GLU A 126 -9.38 0.24 -2.43
CA GLU A 126 -8.94 0.74 -1.13
C GLU A 126 -7.56 1.43 -1.25
N PHE A 127 -6.64 0.82 -2.01
CA PHE A 127 -5.32 1.36 -2.26
C PHE A 127 -5.38 2.67 -3.04
N ASP A 128 -6.09 2.70 -4.18
CA ASP A 128 -6.26 3.91 -5.00
C ASP A 128 -6.88 5.06 -4.19
N THR A 129 -7.85 4.74 -3.35
CA THR A 129 -8.52 5.71 -2.47
C THR A 129 -7.55 6.27 -1.43
N ALA A 130 -6.74 5.41 -0.81
CA ALA A 130 -5.72 5.85 0.14
C ALA A 130 -4.65 6.73 -0.54
N MET A 131 -4.18 6.36 -1.74
CA MET A 131 -3.22 7.14 -2.52
C MET A 131 -3.77 8.52 -2.88
N ARG A 132 -5.05 8.61 -3.28
CA ARG A 132 -5.74 9.88 -3.57
C ARG A 132 -5.84 10.77 -2.33
N HIS A 133 -6.25 10.24 -1.18
CA HIS A 133 -6.33 11.03 0.06
C HIS A 133 -4.97 11.56 0.52
N LEU A 134 -3.89 10.83 0.23
CA LEU A 134 -2.51 11.25 0.52
C LEU A 134 -1.91 12.18 -0.54
N ASN A 135 -2.64 12.46 -1.63
CA ASN A 135 -2.17 13.19 -2.79
C ASN A 135 -0.88 12.59 -3.40
N PHE A 136 -0.77 11.26 -3.39
CA PHE A 136 0.32 10.51 -4.04
C PHE A 136 0.08 10.35 -5.55
N SER A 137 -1.00 10.91 -6.06
CA SER A 137 -1.51 10.75 -7.42
C SER A 137 -0.62 11.35 -8.52
N THR A 138 0.40 12.14 -8.17
CA THR A 138 1.26 12.80 -9.16
C THR A 138 2.18 11.85 -9.95
N VAL A 139 2.37 10.61 -9.47
CA VAL A 139 3.26 9.62 -10.09
C VAL A 139 2.49 8.47 -10.77
N ILE A 140 1.19 8.31 -10.51
CA ILE A 140 0.42 7.12 -10.89
C ILE A 140 -0.71 7.48 -11.86
N ASP A 141 -0.63 7.00 -13.11
CA ASP A 141 -1.77 6.95 -14.02
C ASP A 141 -2.69 5.79 -13.62
N PHE A 142 -3.62 6.08 -12.72
CA PHE A 142 -4.55 5.08 -12.19
C PHE A 142 -5.45 4.45 -13.26
N GLU A 143 -5.78 5.16 -14.34
CA GLU A 143 -6.60 4.58 -15.40
C GLU A 143 -5.83 3.53 -16.20
N LYS A 144 -4.58 3.83 -16.53
CA LYS A 144 -3.69 2.86 -17.17
C LYS A 144 -3.43 1.67 -16.24
N GLN A 145 -3.17 1.90 -14.95
CA GLN A 145 -2.96 0.80 -14.01
C GLN A 145 -4.18 -0.10 -13.89
N ARG A 146 -5.39 0.47 -13.80
CA ARG A 146 -6.63 -0.31 -13.75
C ARG A 146 -6.84 -1.21 -14.98
N LYS A 147 -6.40 -0.77 -16.17
CA LYS A 147 -6.46 -1.61 -17.39
C LYS A 147 -5.50 -2.79 -17.28
N LEU A 148 -4.24 -2.54 -16.89
CA LEU A 148 -3.25 -3.60 -16.70
C LEU A 148 -3.68 -4.62 -15.63
N ASP A 149 -4.27 -4.15 -14.55
CA ASP A 149 -4.83 -5.00 -13.50
C ASP A 149 -5.96 -5.89 -14.01
N HIS A 150 -6.88 -5.32 -14.79
CA HIS A 150 -8.03 -6.03 -15.33
C HIS A 150 -7.58 -7.19 -16.23
N ASP A 151 -6.65 -6.92 -17.14
CA ASP A 151 -6.16 -7.92 -18.10
C ASP A 151 -5.44 -9.07 -17.37
N GLU A 152 -4.59 -8.74 -16.38
CA GLU A 152 -3.89 -9.74 -15.57
C GLU A 152 -4.84 -10.59 -14.70
N LEU A 153 -5.86 -9.94 -14.14
CA LEU A 153 -6.86 -10.61 -13.31
C LEU A 153 -7.65 -11.65 -14.13
N ILE A 154 -7.96 -11.35 -15.40
CA ILE A 154 -8.62 -12.31 -16.30
C ILE A 154 -7.74 -13.55 -16.50
N ILE A 155 -6.46 -13.36 -16.83
CA ILE A 155 -5.50 -14.46 -17.05
C ILE A 155 -5.43 -15.35 -15.80
N SER A 156 -5.26 -14.74 -14.62
CA SER A 156 -5.14 -15.44 -13.35
C SER A 156 -6.39 -16.26 -12.99
N ILE A 157 -7.58 -15.74 -13.31
CA ILE A 157 -8.85 -16.45 -13.06
C ILE A 157 -8.97 -17.68 -13.96
N ILE A 158 -8.51 -17.61 -15.21
CA ILE A 158 -8.50 -18.74 -16.14
C ILE A 158 -7.59 -19.84 -15.59
N GLU A 159 -6.36 -19.51 -15.20
CA GLU A 159 -5.40 -20.46 -14.62
C GLU A 159 -5.94 -21.12 -13.35
N ILE A 160 -6.61 -20.37 -12.46
CA ILE A 160 -7.19 -20.95 -11.24
C ILE A 160 -8.30 -21.95 -11.55
N LYS A 161 -9.14 -21.67 -12.56
CA LYS A 161 -10.22 -22.57 -12.99
C LYS A 161 -9.71 -23.87 -13.64
N GLU A 162 -8.54 -23.85 -14.25
CA GLU A 162 -7.95 -25.06 -14.86
C GLU A 162 -7.38 -26.04 -13.82
N VAL A 163 -7.09 -25.56 -12.60
CA VAL A 163 -6.42 -26.34 -11.54
C VAL A 163 -7.37 -26.67 -10.36
N THR A 164 -8.64 -26.24 -10.41
CA THR A 164 -9.68 -26.56 -9.41
C THR A 164 -10.82 -27.38 -10.00
#